data_AF-A0A0S3RAQ3-F1
#
_entry.id   AF-A0A0S3RAQ3-F1
#
_cell.length_a   1.000
_cell.length_b   1.000
_cell.length_c   1.000
_cell.angle_alpha   90.00
_cell.angle_beta   90.00
_cell.angle_gamma   90.00
#
_symmetry.space_group_name_H-M   'P 1'
#
loop_
_entity.id
_entity.type
_entity.pdbx_description
1 polymer ?
#
loop_
_entity_poly.entity_id
_entity_poly.type
_entity_poly.pdbx_seq_one_letter_code
_entity_poly.pdbx_strand_id
1 'polypeptide(L)'
;SIGPLTVKQANIPSQPNLHDCGVIMLKAMEIWDGDEKYNGKSMPEYTTEELLGIRKKYVCDWILDKENISRMEALHLYGIV
;
A
#
# COMPACT_ATOMS: atom_id res chain seq x y z
N SER A 1 34.27 6.38 -1.61
CA SER A 1 33.43 6.38 -0.40
C SER A 1 32.11 7.03 -0.76
N ILE A 2 30.97 6.40 -0.46
CA ILE A 2 29.66 7.04 -0.63
C ILE A 2 29.57 8.06 0.50
N GLY A 3 29.29 9.33 0.18
CA GLY A 3 29.10 10.36 1.19
C GLY A 3 27.95 10.02 2.15
N PRO A 4 27.85 10.68 3.31
CA PRO A 4 26.76 10.43 4.25
C PRO A 4 25.41 10.69 3.58
N LEU A 5 24.48 9.74 3.76
CA LEU A 5 23.11 9.85 3.24
C LEU A 5 22.32 10.87 4.07
N THR A 6 21.52 11.69 3.39
CA THR A 6 20.59 12.61 4.06
C THR A 6 19.34 11.86 4.49
N VAL A 7 19.03 11.90 5.79
CA VAL A 7 17.76 11.40 6.32
C VAL A 7 16.68 12.46 6.11
N LYS A 8 15.57 12.08 5.48
CA LYS A 8 14.37 12.92 5.38
C LYS A 8 13.26 12.31 6.22
N GLN A 9 12.67 13.11 7.10
CA GLN A 9 11.48 12.71 7.83
C GLN A 9 10.25 12.94 6.93
N ALA A 10 9.53 11.87 6.63
CA ALA A 10 8.27 11.96 5.89
C ALA A 10 7.11 12.27 6.84
N ASN A 11 6.16 13.09 6.38
CA ASN A 11 4.92 13.33 7.11
C ASN A 11 3.88 12.27 6.74
N ILE A 12 3.92 11.14 7.46
CA ILE A 12 3.03 9.99 7.28
C ILE A 12 2.00 10.02 8.41
N PRO A 13 0.70 10.21 8.12
CA PRO A 13 -0.34 10.20 9.14
C PRO A 13 -0.47 8.83 9.81
N SER A 14 -0.89 8.86 11.07
CA SER A 14 -1.22 7.66 11.83
C SER A 14 -2.46 6.98 11.26
N GLN A 15 -2.46 5.64 11.27
CA GLN A 15 -3.67 4.87 11.00
C GLN A 15 -4.76 5.16 12.06
N PRO A 16 -6.05 5.23 11.67
CA PRO A 16 -7.17 5.42 12.59
C PRO A 16 -7.57 4.14 13.35
N ASN A 17 -6.92 3.01 13.07
CA ASN A 17 -7.20 1.71 13.67
C ASN A 17 -5.89 0.97 14.00
N LEU A 18 -5.98 -0.29 14.45
CA LEU A 18 -4.84 -1.06 14.97
C LEU A 18 -4.27 -2.09 13.97
N HIS A 19 -4.71 -2.11 12.71
CA HIS A 19 -4.40 -3.21 11.78
C HIS A 19 -4.07 -2.78 10.34
N ASP A 20 -4.10 -1.48 10.03
CA ASP A 20 -3.82 -0.94 8.70
C ASP A 20 -2.44 -0.31 8.51
N CYS A 21 -1.51 -0.54 9.45
CA CYS A 21 -0.13 -0.05 9.34
C CYS A 21 0.54 -0.54 8.04
N GLY A 22 0.26 -1.78 7.62
CA GLY A 22 0.74 -2.31 6.35
C GLY A 22 0.19 -1.54 5.14
N VAL A 23 -1.09 -1.18 5.15
CA VAL A 23 -1.74 -0.41 4.08
C VAL A 23 -1.15 1.01 4.00
N ILE A 24 -0.98 1.67 5.15
CA ILE A 24 -0.32 2.97 5.26
C ILE A 24 1.11 2.91 4.72
N MET A 25 1.89 1.89 5.09
CA MET A 25 3.28 1.75 4.62
C MET A 25 3.36 1.51 3.11
N LEU A 26 2.46 0.71 2.53
CA LEU A 26 2.38 0.55 1.07
C LEU A 26 2.11 1.90 0.39
N LYS A 27 1.15 2.69 0.91
CA LYS A 27 0.87 4.03 0.39
C LYS A 27 2.03 5.01 0.56
N ALA A 28 2.79 4.90 1.64
CA ALA A 28 3.99 5.71 1.84
C ALA A 28 5.11 5.33 0.86
N MET A 29 5.27 4.04 0.53
CA MET A 29 6.24 3.61 -0.48
C MET A 29 5.90 4.13 -1.88
N GLU A 30 4.61 4.31 -2.22
CA GLU A 30 4.19 4.97 -3.46
C GLU A 30 4.70 6.44 -3.57
N ILE A 31 5.00 7.11 -2.45
CA ILE A 31 5.61 8.45 -2.43
C ILE A 31 7.12 8.38 -2.68
N TRP A 32 7.73 7.27 -2.28
CA TRP A 32 9.18 7.11 -2.32
C TRP A 32 9.71 6.83 -3.72
N ASP A 33 8.87 6.30 -4.60
CA ASP A 33 9.22 5.90 -5.97
C ASP A 33 9.35 7.10 -6.95
N GLY A 34 9.41 8.33 -6.43
CA GLY A 34 9.65 9.54 -7.22
C GLY A 34 8.45 10.07 -7.99
N ASP A 35 7.31 9.37 -7.95
CA ASP A 35 6.03 9.93 -8.38
C ASP A 35 5.67 11.11 -7.47
N GLU A 36 5.42 12.30 -8.03
CA GLU A 36 4.83 13.46 -7.33
C GLU A 36 3.36 13.19 -6.95
N LYS A 37 3.08 12.03 -6.37
CA LYS A 37 1.77 11.74 -5.78
C LYS A 37 1.52 12.75 -4.66
N TYR A 38 0.29 13.26 -4.65
CA TYR A 38 -0.19 14.33 -3.77
C TYR A 38 0.33 15.75 -4.08
N ASN A 39 0.92 16.00 -5.26
CA ASN A 39 1.34 17.35 -5.69
C ASN A 39 2.28 18.04 -4.67
N GLY A 40 3.23 17.30 -4.10
CA GLY A 40 4.12 17.80 -3.05
C GLY A 40 3.47 18.00 -1.67
N LYS A 41 2.22 17.56 -1.48
CA LYS A 41 1.54 17.53 -0.17
C LYS A 41 1.89 16.24 0.59
N SER A 42 1.68 16.26 1.91
CA SER A 42 1.76 15.06 2.73
C SER A 42 0.71 14.03 2.30
N MET A 43 0.96 12.76 2.61
CA MET A 43 -0.03 11.71 2.45
C MET A 43 -1.33 12.11 3.17
N PRO A 44 -2.52 11.91 2.58
CA PRO A 44 -3.78 12.27 3.21
C PRO A 44 -4.03 11.41 4.45
N GLU A 45 -4.72 11.98 5.43
CA GLU A 45 -5.31 11.22 6.52
C GLU A 45 -6.48 10.41 5.97
N TYR A 46 -6.42 9.09 6.13
CA TYR A 46 -7.48 8.19 5.67
C TYR A 46 -8.41 7.83 6.83
N THR A 47 -9.69 7.75 6.53
CA THR A 47 -10.70 7.11 7.38
C THR A 47 -10.54 5.59 7.38
N THR A 48 -11.13 4.91 8.37
CA THR A 48 -11.15 3.44 8.42
C THR A 48 -11.86 2.85 7.19
N GLU A 49 -12.90 3.52 6.69
CA GLU A 49 -13.68 3.12 5.52
C GLU A 49 -12.86 3.23 4.22
N GLU A 50 -12.09 4.32 4.06
CA GLU A 50 -11.19 4.47 2.92
C GLU A 50 -10.08 3.40 2.95
N LEU A 51 -9.48 3.16 4.12
CA LEU A 51 -8.47 2.11 4.28
C LEU A 51 -9.03 0.72 4.01
N LEU A 52 -10.28 0.44 4.40
CA LEU A 52 -10.96 -0.80 4.05
C LEU A 52 -11.08 -0.96 2.53
N GLY A 53 -11.45 0.10 1.80
CA GLY A 53 -11.52 0.09 0.34
C GLY A 53 -10.16 -0.19 -0.29
N ILE A 54 -9.11 0.49 0.16
CA ILE A 54 -7.73 0.30 -0.31
C ILE A 54 -7.25 -1.13 -0.02
N ARG A 55 -7.47 -1.63 1.20
CA ARG A 55 -7.08 -2.98 1.62
C ARG A 55 -7.74 -4.05 0.76
N LYS A 56 -9.06 -3.93 0.53
CA LYS A 56 -9.79 -4.85 -0.37
C LYS A 56 -9.20 -4.83 -1.78
N LYS A 57 -8.90 -3.65 -2.31
CA LYS A 57 -8.26 -3.53 -3.62
C LYS A 57 -6.91 -4.23 -3.67
N TYR A 58 -6.01 -3.98 -2.71
CA TYR A 58 -4.71 -4.65 -2.68
C TYR A 58 -4.83 -6.17 -2.60
N VAL A 59 -5.72 -6.69 -1.74
CA VAL A 59 -5.96 -8.13 -1.63
C VAL A 59 -6.45 -8.71 -2.96
N CYS A 60 -7.41 -8.06 -3.63
CA CYS A 60 -7.88 -8.50 -4.94
C CYS A 60 -6.76 -8.46 -5.99
N ASP A 61 -6.00 -7.37 -6.07
CA ASP A 61 -4.90 -7.22 -7.01
C ASP A 61 -3.85 -8.33 -6.79
N TRP A 62 -3.47 -8.62 -5.54
CA TRP A 62 -2.51 -9.68 -5.22
C TRP A 62 -3.02 -11.08 -5.50
N ILE A 63 -4.29 -11.37 -5.23
CA ILE A 63 -4.90 -12.67 -5.58
C ILE A 63 -4.87 -12.88 -7.09
N LEU A 64 -5.14 -11.82 -7.87
CA LEU A 64 -5.23 -11.89 -9.32
C LEU A 64 -3.87 -11.76 -10.03
N ASP A 65 -2.82 -11.32 -9.32
CA ASP A 65 -1.50 -11.07 -9.88
C ASP A 65 -0.89 -12.32 -10.55
N LYS A 66 -0.40 -12.16 -11.77
CA LYS A 66 0.18 -13.25 -12.58
C LYS A 66 1.38 -13.94 -11.92
N GLU A 67 2.08 -13.24 -11.02
CA GLU A 67 3.26 -13.74 -10.29
C GLU A 67 2.89 -14.35 -8.94
N ASN A 68 1.62 -14.29 -8.52
CA ASN A 68 1.16 -14.98 -7.32
C ASN A 68 1.20 -16.50 -7.53
N ILE A 69 2.12 -17.16 -6.83
CA ILE A 69 2.35 -18.61 -6.89
C ILE A 69 1.12 -19.44 -6.48
N SER A 70 0.21 -18.86 -5.68
CA SER A 70 -1.02 -19.49 -5.21
C SER A 70 -2.24 -19.04 -6.01
N ARG A 71 -2.07 -18.27 -7.10
CA ARG A 71 -3.18 -17.70 -7.88
C ARG A 71 -4.20 -18.75 -8.31
N MET A 72 -3.77 -19.87 -8.89
CA MET A 72 -4.70 -20.89 -9.39
C MET A 72 -5.50 -21.55 -8.27
N GLU A 73 -4.87 -21.81 -7.11
CA GLU A 73 -5.55 -22.34 -5.93
C GLU A 73 -6.59 -21.34 -5.41
N ALA A 74 -6.23 -20.06 -5.31
CA ALA A 74 -7.13 -19.01 -4.88
C ALA A 74 -8.32 -18.85 -5.85
N LEU A 75 -8.08 -18.81 -7.16
CA LEU A 75 -9.14 -18.70 -8.16
C LEU A 75 -10.11 -19.89 -8.11
N HIS A 76 -9.60 -21.10 -7.89
CA HIS A 76 -10.42 -22.29 -7.73
C HIS A 76 -11.26 -22.24 -6.45
N LEU A 77 -10.65 -21.88 -5.32
CA LEU A 77 -11.33 -21.75 -4.03
C LEU A 77 -12.51 -20.76 -4.10
N TYR A 78 -12.37 -19.69 -4.88
CA TYR A 78 -13.40 -18.67 -5.04
C TYR A 78 -14.32 -18.90 -6.27
N GLY A 79 -14.18 -20.03 -6.98
CA GLY A 79 -15.06 -20.40 -8.10
C GLY A 79 -14.95 -19.49 -9.32
N ILE A 80 -13.79 -18.85 -9.52
CA ILE A 80 -13.52 -17.97 -10.66
C ILE A 80 -13.02 -18.79 -11.86
N VAL A 81 -12.38 -19.94 -11.61
CA VAL A 81 -11.93 -20.93 -12.60
C VAL A 81 -12.15 -22.36 -12.14
#